data_AF-A0AAD5LLE1-F1
#
_entry.id   AF-A0AAD5LLE1-F1
#
_cell.length_a   1.000
_cell.length_b   1.000
_cell.length_c   1.000
_cell.angle_alpha   90.00
_cell.angle_beta   90.00
_cell.angle_gamma   90.00
#
_symmetry.space_group_name_H-M   'P 1'
#
loop_
_entity.id
_entity.type
_entity.pdbx_description
1 polymer ?
#
loop_
_entity_poly.entity_id
_entity_poly.type
_entity_poly.pdbx_seq_one_letter_code
_entity_poly.pdbx_strand_id
1 'polypeptide(L)'
;MADSASTAAPATPAGRRLPANASDRVAYGQSWAEDLQKYHAAKATVPWQPEQQHPVKHVTRYEKSREEREYDLILGKFRAAERELQQQHNDSARRKQSLEHSRAKQLRNVQRFHVIHHSPMYPGASDPHDPEPNQPRPVRRTSNVDYNIVTNLRTGDASTSDPRATRYYQQHDERERDELLAAKKAAAVKFVKTHDFDPVRIRFFDEDKEHAFLMQRQVEQSTHGKDRILKLPPRERLSEGRLYNILNQDILNTAEITRFEDAANRGLHKMKKTEV
;
A
#
# COMPACT_ATOMS: atom_id res chain seq x y z
N MET A 1 18.60 35.30 -62.00
CA MET A 1 19.27 34.05 -61.64
C MET A 1 18.65 33.61 -60.33
N ALA A 2 17.75 32.62 -60.42
CA ALA A 2 16.96 32.13 -59.32
C ALA A 2 17.62 30.85 -58.81
N ASP A 3 18.18 30.88 -57.61
CA ASP A 3 18.67 29.70 -56.91
C ASP A 3 17.55 29.17 -56.00
N SER A 4 16.97 28.06 -56.44
CA SER A 4 15.98 27.28 -55.73
C SER A 4 16.67 26.37 -54.71
N ALA A 5 16.76 26.80 -53.44
CA ALA A 5 17.15 25.92 -52.35
C ALA A 5 15.92 25.18 -51.79
N SER A 6 15.79 23.91 -52.19
CA SER A 6 14.81 22.95 -51.66
C SER A 6 15.25 22.48 -50.28
N THR A 7 14.60 22.96 -49.22
CA THR A 7 14.78 22.46 -47.85
C THR A 7 13.77 21.34 -47.60
N ALA A 8 14.23 20.09 -47.71
CA ALA A 8 13.47 18.90 -47.36
C ALA A 8 13.35 18.77 -45.83
N ALA A 9 12.11 18.61 -45.34
CA ALA A 9 11.79 18.36 -43.94
C ALA A 9 12.23 16.94 -43.49
N PRO A 10 12.60 16.75 -42.21
CA PRO A 10 13.05 15.46 -41.70
C PRO A 10 11.90 14.45 -41.62
N ALA A 11 12.11 13.28 -42.22
CA ALA A 11 11.18 12.16 -42.18
C ALA A 11 11.05 11.60 -40.75
N THR A 12 9.81 11.58 -40.25
CA THR A 12 9.39 10.90 -39.02
C THR A 12 9.73 9.41 -39.10
N PRO A 13 10.44 8.81 -38.12
CA PRO A 13 10.72 7.39 -38.15
C PRO A 13 9.43 6.61 -37.92
N ALA A 14 9.05 5.82 -38.92
CA ALA A 14 7.96 4.86 -38.88
C ALA A 14 8.08 3.96 -37.64
N GLY A 15 6.94 3.73 -36.98
CA GLY A 15 6.83 2.91 -35.77
C GLY A 15 7.58 1.58 -35.89
N ARG A 16 8.62 1.44 -35.06
CA ARG A 16 9.35 0.20 -34.85
C ARG A 16 8.39 -0.81 -34.23
N ARG A 17 7.75 -1.65 -35.06
CA ARG A 17 7.13 -2.88 -34.57
C ARG A 17 8.23 -3.67 -33.87
N LEU A 18 8.10 -3.84 -32.56
CA LEU A 18 8.95 -4.74 -31.78
C LEU A 18 8.92 -6.10 -32.49
N PRO A 19 10.08 -6.70 -32.83
CA PRO A 19 10.08 -8.04 -33.36
C PRO A 19 9.42 -8.95 -32.31
N ALA A 20 8.44 -9.74 -32.75
CA ALA A 20 7.84 -10.78 -31.92
C ALA A 20 8.98 -11.59 -31.29
N ASN A 21 8.98 -11.69 -29.96
CA ASN A 21 9.99 -12.39 -29.17
C ASN A 21 10.24 -13.79 -29.77
N ALA A 22 11.38 -13.94 -30.46
CA ALA A 22 11.84 -15.20 -31.02
C ALA A 22 12.41 -16.15 -29.93
N SER A 23 12.21 -15.83 -28.65
CA SER A 23 12.80 -16.53 -27.51
C SER A 23 12.10 -17.84 -27.12
N ASP A 24 10.92 -18.15 -27.66
CA ASP A 24 10.15 -19.33 -27.25
C ASP A 24 10.22 -20.51 -28.24
N ARG A 25 11.02 -20.42 -29.30
CA ARG A 25 11.33 -21.58 -30.14
C ARG A 25 12.56 -22.29 -29.59
N VAL A 26 12.34 -23.29 -28.73
CA VAL A 26 13.39 -24.22 -28.30
C VAL A 26 13.88 -25.00 -29.52
N ALA A 27 15.00 -24.55 -30.09
CA ALA A 27 15.63 -25.21 -31.23
C ALA A 27 16.41 -26.44 -30.75
N TYR A 28 15.75 -27.59 -30.71
CA TYR A 28 16.40 -28.87 -30.46
C TYR A 28 17.50 -29.13 -31.50
N GLY A 29 18.64 -29.65 -31.07
CA GLY A 29 19.71 -30.17 -31.92
C GLY A 29 19.24 -31.37 -32.73
N GLN A 30 20.00 -31.69 -33.78
CA GLN A 30 19.68 -32.84 -34.64
C GLN A 30 19.92 -34.17 -33.91
N SER A 31 20.65 -34.14 -32.79
CA SER A 31 20.86 -35.27 -31.90
C SER A 31 20.75 -34.87 -30.44
N TRP A 32 20.41 -35.84 -29.59
CA TRP A 32 20.34 -35.66 -28.14
C TRP A 32 21.68 -35.21 -27.53
N ALA A 33 22.81 -35.65 -28.09
CA ALA A 33 24.13 -35.20 -27.66
C ALA A 33 24.34 -33.70 -27.91
N GLU A 34 23.86 -33.21 -29.06
CA GLU A 34 23.91 -31.78 -29.40
C GLU A 34 22.98 -30.95 -28.50
N ASP A 35 21.82 -31.49 -28.13
CA ASP A 35 20.92 -30.87 -27.16
C ASP A 35 21.55 -30.73 -25.77
N LEU A 36 22.24 -31.76 -25.30
CA LEU A 36 22.98 -31.69 -24.04
C LEU A 36 24.08 -30.62 -24.10
N GLN A 37 24.82 -30.54 -25.20
CA GLN A 37 25.83 -29.49 -25.38
C GLN A 37 25.22 -28.09 -25.39
N LYS A 38 24.11 -27.88 -26.09
CA LYS A 38 23.36 -26.61 -26.09
C LYS A 38 22.84 -26.27 -24.70
N TYR A 39 22.34 -27.26 -23.96
CA TYR A 39 21.87 -27.08 -22.59
C TYR A 39 23.00 -26.67 -21.64
N HIS A 40 24.15 -27.35 -21.72
CA HIS A 40 25.33 -27.00 -20.93
C HIS A 40 25.87 -25.62 -21.29
N ALA A 41 25.92 -25.26 -22.58
CA ALA A 41 26.32 -23.93 -23.03
C ALA A 41 25.36 -22.84 -22.54
N ALA A 42 24.05 -23.04 -22.69
CA ALA A 42 23.03 -22.10 -22.23
C ALA A 42 23.12 -21.86 -20.72
N LYS A 43 23.34 -22.92 -19.91
CA LYS A 43 23.53 -22.81 -18.46
C LYS A 43 24.87 -22.19 -18.05
N ALA A 44 25.89 -22.27 -18.89
CA ALA A 44 27.19 -21.63 -18.63
C ALA A 44 27.13 -20.11 -18.84
N THR A 45 26.25 -19.62 -19.71
CA THR A 45 26.02 -18.19 -19.92
C THR A 45 25.12 -17.60 -18.83
N VAL A 46 25.71 -16.74 -18.01
CA VAL A 46 24.99 -15.94 -17.02
C VAL A 46 24.18 -14.84 -17.74
N PRO A 47 22.92 -14.55 -17.37
CA PRO A 47 22.05 -13.65 -18.14
C PRO A 47 22.41 -12.16 -18.06
N TRP A 48 23.38 -11.78 -17.22
CA TRP A 48 23.88 -10.41 -17.14
C TRP A 48 25.30 -10.31 -17.69
N GLN A 49 25.58 -9.21 -18.39
CA GLN A 49 26.93 -8.88 -18.81
C GLN A 49 27.74 -8.41 -17.59
N PRO A 50 29.06 -8.67 -17.51
CA PRO A 50 29.89 -8.18 -16.41
C PRO A 50 29.87 -6.64 -16.29
N GLU A 51 29.68 -5.92 -17.40
CA GLU A 51 29.53 -4.45 -17.40
C GLU A 51 28.23 -3.95 -16.75
N GLN A 52 27.22 -4.80 -16.64
CA GLN A 52 25.94 -4.48 -15.99
C GLN A 52 26.01 -4.67 -14.47
N GLN A 53 27.05 -5.34 -13.97
CA GLN A 53 27.27 -5.47 -12.54
C GLN A 53 28.18 -4.35 -12.05
N HIS A 54 27.59 -3.39 -11.36
CA HIS A 54 28.37 -2.47 -10.55
C HIS A 54 28.99 -3.23 -9.37
N PRO A 55 30.29 -3.08 -9.11
CA PRO A 55 30.93 -3.73 -7.97
C PRO A 55 30.21 -3.31 -6.69
N VAL A 56 29.85 -4.29 -5.86
CA VAL A 56 29.19 -4.03 -4.58
C VAL A 56 30.19 -3.33 -3.67
N LYS A 57 29.92 -2.06 -3.35
CA LYS A 57 30.74 -1.32 -2.39
C LYS A 57 30.59 -1.95 -1.01
N HIS A 58 31.64 -2.60 -0.53
CA HIS A 58 31.70 -3.06 0.85
C HIS A 58 31.85 -1.87 1.77
N VAL A 59 30.79 -1.56 2.51
CA VAL A 59 30.80 -0.47 3.49
C VAL A 59 31.40 -0.98 4.79
N THR A 60 32.45 -0.33 5.25
CA THR A 60 33.09 -0.66 6.52
C THR A 60 32.32 -0.05 7.70
N ARG A 61 32.44 -0.66 8.88
CA ARG A 61 31.88 -0.09 10.12
C ARG A 61 32.40 1.34 10.39
N TYR A 62 33.64 1.62 9.98
CA TYR A 62 34.27 2.92 10.13
C TYR A 62 33.57 4.00 9.28
N GLU A 63 33.25 3.68 8.02
CA GLU A 63 32.51 4.57 7.13
C GLU A 63 31.10 4.85 7.68
N LYS A 64 30.40 3.81 8.15
CA LYS A 64 29.08 4.00 8.79
C LYS A 64 29.13 4.89 10.01
N SER A 65 30.12 4.70 10.88
CA SER A 65 30.27 5.55 12.06
C SER A 65 30.57 7.01 11.71
N ARG A 66 31.26 7.28 10.58
CA ARG A 66 31.46 8.65 10.09
C ARG A 66 30.17 9.24 9.50
N GLU A 67 29.45 8.49 8.68
CA GLU A 67 28.13 8.91 8.16
C GLU A 67 27.17 9.27 9.31
N GLU A 68 27.14 8.45 10.37
CA GLU A 68 26.32 8.70 11.56
C GLU A 68 26.75 9.96 12.33
N ARG A 69 28.04 10.31 12.33
CA ARG A 69 28.56 11.53 12.96
C ARG A 69 28.37 12.78 12.10
N GLU A 70 28.06 12.63 10.82
CA GLU A 70 27.78 13.75 9.91
C GLU A 70 26.38 14.33 10.12
N TYR A 71 25.46 13.57 10.71
CA TYR A 71 24.11 14.02 11.02
C TYR A 71 23.96 14.25 12.53
N ASP A 72 23.55 15.45 12.91
CA ASP A 72 23.30 15.79 14.31
C ASP A 72 21.87 15.41 14.68
N LEU A 73 21.71 14.37 15.49
CA LEU A 73 20.41 13.85 15.93
C LEU A 73 19.65 14.82 16.84
N ILE A 74 20.35 15.70 17.57
CA ILE A 74 19.72 16.62 18.52
C ILE A 74 19.16 17.82 17.75
N LEU A 75 19.95 18.34 16.81
CA LEU A 75 19.55 19.49 16.00
C LEU A 75 18.73 19.11 14.76
N GLY A 76 18.73 17.82 14.39
CA GLY A 76 18.05 17.31 13.20
C GLY A 76 18.61 17.87 11.90
N LYS A 77 19.93 18.14 11.85
CA LYS A 77 20.62 18.79 10.72
C LYS A 77 21.92 18.09 10.38
N PHE A 78 22.33 18.16 9.12
CA PHE A 78 23.68 17.75 8.75
C PHE A 78 24.73 18.76 9.26
N ARG A 79 25.85 18.26 9.79
CA ARG A 79 26.99 19.08 10.20
C ARG A 79 27.70 19.73 9.00
N ALA A 80 27.63 19.09 7.83
CA ALA A 80 28.13 19.64 6.59
C ALA A 80 27.10 20.61 5.97
N ALA A 81 27.46 21.90 5.87
CA ALA A 81 26.56 22.95 5.42
C ALA A 81 26.04 22.76 3.98
N GLU A 82 26.89 22.29 3.06
CA GLU A 82 26.50 22.06 1.67
C GLU A 82 25.42 20.98 1.53
N ARG A 83 25.57 19.89 2.29
CA ARG A 83 24.59 18.79 2.29
C ARG A 83 23.27 19.22 2.90
N GLU A 84 23.32 20.01 3.97
CA GLU A 84 22.12 20.60 4.59
C GLU A 84 21.39 21.53 3.61
N LEU A 85 22.11 22.38 2.87
CA LEU A 85 21.51 23.25 1.84
C LEU A 85 20.87 22.43 0.72
N GLN A 86 21.54 21.37 0.26
CA GLN A 86 20.99 20.49 -0.75
C GLN A 86 19.74 19.76 -0.25
N GLN A 87 19.77 19.27 0.99
CA GLN A 87 18.62 18.63 1.62
C GLN A 87 17.44 19.60 1.75
N GLN A 88 17.68 20.82 2.23
CA GLN A 88 16.65 21.86 2.33
C GLN A 88 16.09 22.26 0.95
N HIS A 89 16.94 22.32 -0.08
CA HIS A 89 16.49 22.57 -1.45
C HIS A 89 15.60 21.44 -1.96
N ASN A 90 16.02 20.18 -1.76
CA ASN A 90 15.24 19.00 -2.15
C ASN A 90 13.91 18.92 -1.40
N ASP A 91 13.92 19.20 -0.10
CA ASP A 91 12.71 19.15 0.74
C ASP A 91 11.75 20.27 0.41
N SER A 92 12.27 21.48 0.12
CA SER A 92 11.44 22.59 -0.36
C SER A 92 10.87 22.32 -1.75
N ALA A 93 11.65 21.72 -2.66
CA ALA A 93 11.16 21.28 -3.97
C ALA A 93 10.07 20.20 -3.84
N ARG A 94 10.30 19.16 -3.03
CA ARG A 94 9.31 18.10 -2.75
C ARG A 94 8.03 18.67 -2.13
N ARG A 95 8.16 19.59 -1.18
CA ARG A 95 7.01 20.25 -0.54
C ARG A 95 6.21 21.06 -1.57
N LYS A 96 6.89 21.82 -2.45
CA LYS A 96 6.23 22.54 -3.55
C LYS A 96 5.49 21.60 -4.49
N GLN A 97 6.14 20.54 -4.97
CA GLN A 97 5.53 19.53 -5.84
C GLN A 97 4.32 18.85 -5.18
N SER A 98 4.43 18.49 -3.90
CA SER A 98 3.33 17.88 -3.15
C SER A 98 2.14 18.84 -2.98
N LEU A 99 2.39 20.12 -2.74
CA LEU A 99 1.35 21.15 -2.68
C LEU A 99 0.69 21.39 -4.04
N GLU A 100 1.48 21.46 -5.11
CA GLU A 100 0.99 21.57 -6.49
C GLU A 100 0.11 20.38 -6.86
N HIS A 101 0.55 19.16 -6.57
CA HIS A 101 -0.24 17.94 -6.78
C HIS A 101 -1.55 17.96 -5.97
N SER A 102 -1.48 18.38 -4.70
CA SER A 102 -2.67 18.49 -3.84
C SER A 102 -3.67 19.53 -4.34
N ARG A 103 -3.18 20.68 -4.82
CA ARG A 103 -4.00 21.73 -5.46
C ARG A 103 -4.64 21.24 -6.74
N ALA A 104 -3.89 20.55 -7.60
CA ALA A 104 -4.41 19.96 -8.83
C ALA A 104 -5.50 18.92 -8.53
N LYS A 105 -5.28 18.06 -7.53
CA LYS A 105 -6.29 17.10 -7.05
C LYS A 105 -7.55 17.79 -6.53
N GLN A 106 -7.42 18.91 -5.83
CA GLN A 106 -8.58 19.69 -5.35
C GLN A 106 -9.41 20.26 -6.52
N LEU A 107 -8.75 20.74 -7.58
CA LEU A 107 -9.41 21.25 -8.79
C LEU A 107 -10.23 20.20 -9.55
N ARG A 108 -10.02 18.90 -9.28
CA ARG A 108 -10.85 17.82 -9.85
C ARG A 108 -12.27 17.79 -9.28
N ASN A 109 -12.42 18.18 -8.00
CA ASN A 109 -13.69 18.11 -7.28
C ASN A 109 -14.32 19.49 -7.02
N VAL A 110 -13.54 20.56 -7.09
CA VAL A 110 -13.95 21.93 -6.75
C VAL A 110 -13.95 22.81 -8.00
N GLN A 111 -14.62 23.97 -7.94
CA GLN A 111 -14.61 24.96 -9.00
C GLN A 111 -13.18 25.37 -9.40
N ARG A 112 -12.92 25.39 -10.72
CA ARG A 112 -11.57 25.62 -11.28
C ARG A 112 -11.18 27.10 -11.41
N PHE A 113 -12.17 27.99 -11.44
CA PHE A 113 -12.02 29.42 -11.66
C PHE A 113 -12.74 30.21 -10.56
N HIS A 114 -12.25 31.41 -10.26
CA HIS A 114 -12.96 32.34 -9.38
C HIS A 114 -14.26 32.80 -10.03
N VAL A 115 -15.38 32.72 -9.29
CA VAL A 115 -16.73 33.05 -9.81
C VAL A 115 -16.82 34.49 -10.32
N ILE A 116 -16.15 35.43 -9.64
CA ILE A 116 -16.37 36.88 -9.85
C ILE A 116 -15.50 37.44 -10.99
N HIS A 117 -14.24 37.04 -11.06
CA HIS A 117 -13.26 37.61 -12.00
C HIS A 117 -12.68 36.56 -12.95
N HIS A 118 -13.24 35.34 -12.97
CA HIS A 118 -12.96 34.24 -13.90
C HIS A 118 -11.48 33.82 -14.03
N SER A 119 -10.60 34.24 -13.12
CA SER A 119 -9.21 33.80 -13.09
C SER A 119 -9.10 32.37 -12.56
N PRO A 120 -8.08 31.59 -12.96
CA PRO A 120 -7.87 30.23 -12.43
C PRO A 120 -7.57 30.29 -10.93
N MET A 121 -8.20 29.41 -10.15
CA MET A 121 -8.05 29.41 -8.68
C MET A 121 -6.62 29.04 -8.24
N TYR A 122 -5.92 28.25 -9.05
CA TYR A 122 -4.49 27.96 -8.89
C TYR A 122 -3.79 28.05 -10.27
N PRO A 123 -3.21 29.20 -10.63
CA PRO A 123 -2.48 29.35 -11.89
C PRO A 123 -1.25 28.44 -11.92
N GLY A 124 -1.09 27.65 -12.98
CA GLY A 124 0.03 26.71 -13.18
C GLY A 124 -0.11 25.34 -12.53
N ALA A 125 -1.19 25.08 -11.75
CA ALA A 125 -1.45 23.75 -11.21
C ALA A 125 -2.08 22.85 -12.28
N SER A 126 -1.27 21.95 -12.86
CA SER A 126 -1.70 20.90 -13.78
C SER A 126 -1.36 19.54 -13.15
N ASP A 127 -2.32 18.62 -13.07
CA ASP A 127 -2.01 17.25 -12.63
C ASP A 127 -1.36 16.50 -13.81
N PRO A 128 -0.16 15.92 -13.68
CA PRO A 128 0.41 15.07 -14.72
C PRO A 128 -0.42 13.80 -14.98
N HIS A 129 -1.35 13.45 -14.07
CA HIS A 129 -2.31 12.37 -14.24
C HIS A 129 -3.71 12.83 -14.64
N ASP A 130 -3.92 14.13 -14.88
CA ASP A 130 -5.17 14.55 -15.49
C ASP A 130 -5.25 13.91 -16.88
N PRO A 131 -6.34 13.18 -17.20
CA PRO A 131 -6.53 12.72 -18.56
C PRO A 131 -6.50 13.95 -19.44
N GLU A 132 -5.66 13.93 -20.49
CA GLU A 132 -5.66 15.00 -21.48
C GLU A 132 -7.11 15.32 -21.85
N PRO A 133 -7.47 16.62 -21.99
CA PRO A 133 -8.84 17.03 -22.29
C PRO A 133 -9.34 16.15 -23.42
N ASN A 134 -10.38 15.36 -23.10
CA ASN A 134 -10.84 14.20 -23.85
C ASN A 134 -10.88 14.57 -25.34
N GLN A 135 -9.82 14.27 -26.09
CA GLN A 135 -9.87 14.43 -27.53
C GLN A 135 -11.02 13.52 -27.95
N PRO A 136 -12.05 14.04 -28.64
CA PRO A 136 -13.25 13.26 -28.93
C PRO A 136 -12.81 11.96 -29.57
N ARG A 137 -12.95 10.85 -28.84
CA ARG A 137 -12.56 9.55 -29.36
C ARG A 137 -13.38 9.35 -30.63
N PRO A 138 -12.76 9.10 -31.79
CA PRO A 138 -13.52 8.87 -33.00
C PRO A 138 -14.46 7.69 -32.73
N VAL A 139 -15.76 7.92 -32.90
CA VAL A 139 -16.80 6.91 -32.66
C VAL A 139 -16.50 5.75 -33.60
N ARG A 140 -15.96 4.65 -33.06
CA ARG A 140 -15.71 3.45 -33.85
C ARG A 140 -17.07 2.78 -34.11
N ARG A 141 -17.50 2.83 -35.37
CA ARG A 141 -18.73 2.16 -35.84
C ARG A 141 -18.55 0.65 -35.77
N THR A 142 -19.57 -0.07 -35.31
CA THR A 142 -19.62 -1.53 -35.33
C THR A 142 -20.36 -2.08 -36.55
N SER A 143 -21.08 -1.24 -37.30
CA SER A 143 -21.76 -1.59 -38.54
C SER A 143 -21.08 -0.98 -39.76
N ASN A 144 -21.02 -1.74 -40.85
CA ASN A 144 -20.54 -1.28 -42.17
C ASN A 144 -21.61 -0.54 -42.98
N VAL A 145 -22.68 -0.06 -42.34
CA VAL A 145 -23.88 0.47 -43.01
C VAL A 145 -24.06 1.94 -42.64
N ASP A 146 -24.28 2.79 -43.65
CA ASP A 146 -24.25 4.27 -43.55
C ASP A 146 -25.59 4.93 -43.19
N TYR A 147 -26.62 4.14 -42.86
CA TYR A 147 -27.94 4.63 -42.48
C TYR A 147 -28.41 3.97 -41.18
N ASN A 148 -29.26 4.68 -40.44
CA ASN A 148 -29.93 4.13 -39.28
C ASN A 148 -31.08 3.23 -39.75
N ILE A 149 -31.06 1.96 -39.35
CA ILE A 149 -32.03 0.92 -39.76
C ILE A 149 -33.46 1.24 -39.28
N VAL A 150 -33.58 2.01 -38.20
CA VAL A 150 -34.87 2.38 -37.59
C VAL A 150 -35.46 3.64 -38.22
N THR A 151 -34.63 4.63 -38.54
CA THR A 151 -35.12 5.93 -39.03
C THR A 151 -34.91 6.13 -40.52
N ASN A 152 -34.19 5.24 -41.22
CA ASN A 152 -33.77 5.37 -42.62
C ASN A 152 -33.06 6.70 -42.97
N LEU A 153 -32.66 7.46 -41.97
CA LEU A 153 -31.91 8.70 -42.13
C LEU A 153 -30.41 8.40 -42.17
N ARG A 154 -29.69 9.18 -42.97
CA ARG A 154 -28.23 9.18 -42.96
C ARG A 154 -27.75 9.61 -41.58
N THR A 155 -26.75 8.91 -41.05
CA THR A 155 -26.31 9.03 -39.65
C THR A 155 -25.72 10.41 -39.29
N GLY A 156 -25.62 11.35 -40.23
CA GLY A 156 -25.22 12.74 -40.00
C GLY A 156 -26.37 13.69 -39.64
N ASP A 157 -27.63 13.32 -39.92
CA ASP A 157 -28.77 14.24 -39.84
C ASP A 157 -29.67 14.02 -38.61
N ALA A 158 -29.41 12.97 -37.82
CA ALA A 158 -30.22 12.62 -36.66
C ALA A 158 -29.72 13.32 -35.39
N SER A 159 -30.12 14.58 -35.17
CA SER A 159 -29.98 15.20 -33.86
C SER A 159 -31.03 14.63 -32.89
N THR A 160 -30.55 14.15 -31.74
CA THR A 160 -31.24 14.23 -30.45
C THR A 160 -32.53 13.40 -30.31
N SER A 161 -32.39 12.10 -30.06
CA SER A 161 -33.36 11.36 -29.25
C SER A 161 -32.76 11.08 -27.88
N ASP A 162 -33.37 11.68 -26.85
CA ASP A 162 -32.97 11.58 -25.44
C ASP A 162 -32.99 10.12 -24.94
N PRO A 163 -31.85 9.54 -24.50
CA PRO A 163 -31.74 8.10 -24.18
C PRO A 163 -32.35 7.71 -22.83
N ARG A 164 -33.05 8.61 -22.12
CA ARG A 164 -33.58 8.34 -20.77
C ARG A 164 -35.03 7.87 -20.73
N ALA A 165 -35.81 8.03 -21.80
CA ALA A 165 -37.26 7.80 -21.75
C ALA A 165 -37.72 6.32 -21.83
N THR A 166 -36.82 5.33 -21.89
CA THR A 166 -37.19 3.92 -22.17
C THR A 166 -36.67 2.90 -21.16
N ARG A 167 -36.24 3.32 -19.96
CA ARG A 167 -35.50 2.40 -19.07
C ARG A 167 -36.39 1.35 -18.39
N TYR A 168 -37.67 1.63 -18.08
CA TYR A 168 -38.61 0.64 -17.51
C TYR A 168 -40.02 0.84 -18.05
N TYR A 169 -40.63 -0.22 -18.59
CA TYR A 169 -41.95 -0.15 -19.25
C TYR A 169 -43.14 -0.24 -18.28
N GLN A 170 -42.98 -0.83 -17.08
CA GLN A 170 -44.00 -0.90 -15.99
C GLN A 170 -43.29 -1.00 -14.61
N GLN A 171 -43.98 -0.60 -13.52
CA GLN A 171 -43.49 -0.63 -12.12
C GLN A 171 -42.20 0.21 -11.86
N HIS A 172 -42.16 1.43 -12.39
CA HIS A 172 -41.02 2.35 -12.25
C HIS A 172 -40.63 2.60 -10.79
N ASP A 173 -41.61 2.95 -9.95
CA ASP A 173 -41.37 3.40 -8.57
C ASP A 173 -40.94 2.28 -7.62
N GLU A 174 -41.37 1.06 -7.88
CA GLU A 174 -41.01 -0.13 -7.07
C GLU A 174 -39.58 -0.54 -7.40
N ARG A 175 -39.23 -0.61 -8.69
CA ARG A 175 -37.87 -0.94 -9.11
C ARG A 175 -36.85 0.13 -8.74
N GLU A 176 -37.22 1.40 -8.86
CA GLU A 176 -36.35 2.50 -8.41
C GLU A 176 -36.10 2.42 -6.90
N ARG A 177 -37.12 2.09 -6.10
CA ARG A 177 -36.93 1.83 -4.66
C ARG A 177 -35.99 0.66 -4.41
N ASP A 178 -36.18 -0.46 -5.10
CA ASP A 178 -35.34 -1.65 -4.93
C ASP A 178 -33.88 -1.37 -5.34
N GLU A 179 -33.67 -0.64 -6.44
CA GLU A 179 -32.35 -0.20 -6.89
C GLU A 179 -31.70 0.74 -5.89
N LEU A 180 -32.44 1.70 -5.32
CA LEU A 180 -31.93 2.59 -4.28
C LEU A 180 -31.58 1.81 -3.00
N LEU A 181 -32.40 0.84 -2.60
CA LEU A 181 -32.11 -0.02 -1.46
C LEU A 181 -30.87 -0.90 -1.70
N ALA A 182 -30.74 -1.46 -2.90
CA ALA A 182 -29.56 -2.23 -3.30
C ALA A 182 -28.30 -1.35 -3.34
N ALA A 183 -28.40 -0.13 -3.88
CA ALA A 183 -27.31 0.84 -3.91
C ALA A 183 -26.89 1.25 -2.50
N LYS A 184 -27.86 1.48 -1.59
CA LYS A 184 -27.61 1.78 -0.18
C LYS A 184 -26.89 0.62 0.52
N LYS A 185 -27.32 -0.62 0.30
CA LYS A 185 -26.65 -1.83 0.83
C LYS A 185 -25.22 -1.95 0.30
N ALA A 186 -25.02 -1.77 -1.01
CA ALA A 186 -23.69 -1.81 -1.63
C ALA A 186 -22.77 -0.69 -1.11
N ALA A 187 -23.31 0.51 -0.89
CA ALA A 187 -22.58 1.62 -0.30
C ALA A 187 -22.19 1.34 1.16
N ALA A 188 -23.09 0.73 1.96
CA ALA A 188 -22.79 0.33 3.33
C ALA A 188 -21.63 -0.68 3.39
N VAL A 189 -21.63 -1.70 2.50
CA VAL A 189 -20.53 -2.67 2.41
C VAL A 189 -19.21 -1.98 2.05
N LYS A 190 -19.21 -1.01 1.13
CA LYS A 190 -18.01 -0.23 0.78
C LYS A 190 -17.56 0.68 1.92
N PHE A 191 -18.49 1.26 2.66
CA PHE A 191 -18.21 2.11 3.81
C PHE A 191 -17.51 1.31 4.90
N VAL A 192 -18.04 0.15 5.31
CA VAL A 192 -17.42 -0.72 6.32
C VAL A 192 -16.02 -1.19 5.89
N LYS A 193 -15.81 -1.48 4.60
CA LYS A 193 -14.47 -1.84 4.07
C LYS A 193 -13.43 -0.73 4.20
N THR A 194 -13.86 0.53 4.17
CA THR A 194 -12.96 1.70 4.23
C THR A 194 -12.87 2.29 5.64
N HIS A 195 -13.89 2.06 6.47
CA HIS A 195 -14.04 2.58 7.82
C HIS A 195 -14.30 1.40 8.75
N ASP A 196 -13.21 0.90 9.32
CA ASP A 196 -13.22 -0.24 10.24
C ASP A 196 -13.64 0.20 11.66
N PHE A 197 -13.06 1.30 12.13
CA PHE A 197 -13.21 1.80 13.50
C PHE A 197 -13.86 3.19 13.53
N ASP A 198 -14.82 3.39 14.44
CA ASP A 198 -15.45 4.68 14.72
C ASP A 198 -14.69 5.37 15.88
N PRO A 199 -13.89 6.41 15.61
CA PRO A 199 -13.12 7.09 16.65
C PRO A 199 -13.99 7.92 17.60
N VAL A 200 -15.20 8.30 17.20
CA VAL A 200 -16.10 9.12 18.03
C VAL A 200 -16.79 8.24 19.07
N ARG A 201 -17.26 7.07 18.64
CA ARG A 201 -17.91 6.09 19.52
C ARG A 201 -16.94 5.12 20.17
N ILE A 202 -15.69 5.09 19.72
CA ILE A 202 -14.62 4.20 20.20
C ILE A 202 -15.06 2.74 20.11
N ARG A 203 -15.64 2.35 18.97
CA ARG A 203 -16.10 0.98 18.69
C ARG A 203 -15.94 0.64 17.22
N PHE A 204 -15.84 -0.64 16.89
CA PHE A 204 -15.87 -1.08 15.49
C PHE A 204 -17.27 -0.90 14.88
N PHE A 205 -17.32 -0.64 13.57
CA PHE A 205 -18.59 -0.58 12.83
C PHE A 205 -19.19 -1.98 12.62
N ASP A 206 -18.35 -3.01 12.60
CA ASP A 206 -18.74 -4.40 12.51
C ASP A 206 -18.93 -4.99 13.92
N GLU A 207 -20.15 -5.48 14.20
CA GLU A 207 -20.57 -5.97 15.51
C GLU A 207 -19.84 -7.26 15.90
N ASP A 208 -19.58 -8.15 14.94
CA ASP A 208 -18.87 -9.42 15.20
C ASP A 208 -17.42 -9.15 15.60
N LYS A 209 -16.80 -8.16 14.94
CA LYS A 209 -15.44 -7.73 15.23
C LYS A 209 -15.32 -7.02 16.57
N GLU A 210 -16.29 -6.19 16.92
CA GLU A 210 -16.36 -5.56 18.25
C GLU A 210 -16.48 -6.62 19.34
N HIS A 211 -17.36 -7.60 19.18
CA HIS A 211 -17.52 -8.66 20.17
C HIS A 211 -16.24 -9.48 20.34
N ALA A 212 -15.56 -9.83 19.24
CA ALA A 212 -14.27 -10.52 19.29
C ALA A 212 -13.20 -9.68 20.01
N PHE A 213 -13.14 -8.37 19.74
CA PHE A 213 -12.24 -7.44 20.41
C PHE A 213 -12.52 -7.36 21.92
N LEU A 214 -13.78 -7.25 22.32
CA LEU A 214 -14.16 -7.19 23.74
C LEU A 214 -13.80 -8.48 24.48
N MET A 215 -14.02 -9.65 23.88
CA MET A 215 -13.63 -10.94 24.45
C MET A 215 -12.12 -11.03 24.64
N GLN A 216 -11.34 -10.67 23.60
CA GLN A 216 -9.88 -10.67 23.69
C GLN A 216 -9.39 -9.69 24.76
N ARG A 217 -9.96 -8.49 24.80
CA ARG A 217 -9.63 -7.46 25.79
C ARG A 217 -9.91 -7.94 27.21
N GLN A 218 -11.00 -8.66 27.45
CA GLN A 218 -11.32 -9.22 28.76
C GLN A 218 -10.29 -10.28 29.19
N VAL A 219 -9.88 -11.15 28.26
CA VAL A 219 -8.80 -12.12 28.49
C VAL A 219 -7.49 -11.39 28.83
N GLU A 220 -7.11 -10.40 28.04
CA GLU A 220 -5.90 -9.60 28.27
C GLU A 220 -5.95 -8.82 29.58
N GLN A 221 -7.10 -8.25 29.95
CA GLN A 221 -7.27 -7.59 31.26
C GLN A 221 -7.09 -8.57 32.42
N SER A 222 -7.57 -9.80 32.27
CA SER A 222 -7.42 -10.84 33.29
C SER A 222 -5.96 -11.29 33.47
N THR A 223 -5.13 -11.18 32.44
CA THR A 223 -3.71 -11.55 32.48
C THR A 223 -2.80 -10.35 32.77
N HIS A 224 -3.22 -9.15 32.37
CA HIS A 224 -2.43 -7.93 32.49
C HIS A 224 -2.02 -7.67 33.94
N GLY A 225 -0.71 -7.52 34.17
CA GLY A 225 -0.13 -7.27 35.50
C GLY A 225 0.26 -8.53 36.29
N LYS A 226 -0.25 -9.73 35.94
CA LYS A 226 0.19 -11.00 36.58
C LYS A 226 1.67 -11.28 36.28
N ASP A 227 2.11 -11.03 35.05
CA ASP A 227 3.50 -11.24 34.62
C ASP A 227 4.49 -10.31 35.34
N ARG A 228 4.04 -9.13 35.79
CA ARG A 228 4.89 -8.21 36.55
C ARG A 228 5.31 -8.84 37.87
N ILE A 229 4.46 -9.67 38.47
CA ILE A 229 4.73 -10.35 39.74
C ILE A 229 5.79 -11.44 39.54
N LEU A 230 5.75 -12.15 38.39
CA LEU A 230 6.73 -13.17 38.05
C LEU A 230 8.15 -12.61 37.81
N LYS A 231 8.25 -11.34 37.39
CA LYS A 231 9.54 -10.66 37.20
C LYS A 231 10.20 -10.21 38.50
N LEU A 232 9.48 -10.25 39.62
CA LEU A 232 10.03 -9.81 40.89
C LEU A 232 10.99 -10.84 41.48
N PRO A 233 12.01 -10.39 42.25
CA PRO A 233 12.90 -11.29 42.93
C PRO A 233 12.14 -12.30 43.80
N PRO A 234 12.65 -13.54 43.98
CA PRO A 234 11.96 -14.59 44.73
C PRO A 234 11.51 -14.15 46.13
N ARG A 235 12.32 -13.34 46.82
CA ARG A 235 11.98 -12.79 48.15
C ARG A 235 10.71 -11.93 48.15
N GLU A 236 10.54 -11.10 47.13
CA GLU A 236 9.36 -10.23 46.99
C GLU A 236 8.15 -11.00 46.45
N ARG A 237 8.37 -12.05 45.67
CA ARG A 237 7.30 -12.92 45.19
C ARG A 237 6.71 -13.78 46.32
N LEU A 238 7.56 -14.23 47.24
CA LEU A 238 7.23 -15.05 48.40
C LEU A 238 7.00 -14.21 49.67
N SER A 239 6.69 -12.92 49.55
CA SER A 239 6.36 -12.11 50.72
C SER A 239 4.99 -12.51 51.29
N GLU A 240 4.86 -12.44 52.61
CA GLU A 240 3.65 -12.89 53.33
C GLU A 240 2.39 -12.20 52.82
N GLY A 241 2.47 -10.89 52.54
CA GLY A 241 1.35 -10.10 51.98
C GLY A 241 0.93 -10.46 50.55
N ARG A 242 1.62 -11.40 49.90
CA ARG A 242 1.27 -11.91 48.56
C ARG A 242 0.90 -13.38 48.55
N LEU A 243 1.48 -14.17 49.43
CA LEU A 243 1.17 -15.58 49.58
C LEU A 243 -0.15 -15.78 50.34
N TYR A 244 -0.42 -14.90 51.31
CA TYR A 244 -1.56 -15.02 52.20
C TYR A 244 -2.46 -13.79 52.11
N ASN A 245 -3.75 -14.04 52.30
CA ASN A 245 -4.70 -12.98 52.61
C ASN A 245 -4.48 -12.52 54.05
N ILE A 246 -4.09 -11.27 54.24
CA ILE A 246 -3.72 -10.73 55.56
C ILE A 246 -4.89 -10.80 56.56
N LEU A 247 -6.14 -10.76 56.07
CA LEU A 247 -7.32 -10.74 56.93
C LEU A 247 -7.70 -12.15 57.43
N ASN A 248 -7.66 -13.13 56.54
CA ASN A 248 -8.17 -14.48 56.82
C ASN A 248 -7.07 -15.54 56.95
N GLN A 249 -5.81 -15.18 56.64
CA GLN A 249 -4.67 -16.08 56.50
C GLN A 249 -4.82 -17.17 55.44
N ASP A 250 -5.82 -17.04 54.56
CA ASP A 250 -6.04 -17.95 53.43
C ASP A 250 -4.90 -17.85 52.42
N ILE A 251 -4.53 -18.98 51.82
CA ILE A 251 -3.50 -19.05 50.79
C ILE A 251 -4.05 -18.50 49.47
N LEU A 252 -3.47 -17.41 48.98
CA LEU A 252 -3.83 -16.80 47.68
C LEU A 252 -3.17 -17.54 46.51
N ASN A 253 -1.96 -18.05 46.68
CA ASN A 253 -1.19 -18.69 45.62
C ASN A 253 -0.59 -20.03 46.05
N THR A 254 -1.42 -21.08 45.99
CA THR A 254 -1.04 -22.44 46.37
C THR A 254 0.09 -22.99 45.49
N ALA A 255 0.13 -22.63 44.20
CA ALA A 255 1.12 -23.15 43.26
C ALA A 255 2.54 -22.62 43.50
N GLU A 256 2.70 -21.39 43.99
CA GLU A 256 4.03 -20.85 44.34
C GLU A 256 4.56 -21.45 45.65
N ILE A 257 3.69 -21.67 46.65
CA ILE A 257 4.04 -22.29 47.93
C ILE A 257 4.55 -23.72 47.72
N THR A 258 3.79 -24.55 47.00
CA THR A 258 4.17 -25.94 46.75
C THR A 258 5.51 -26.03 46.02
N ARG A 259 5.75 -25.17 45.01
CA ARG A 259 7.04 -25.12 44.31
C ARG A 259 8.20 -24.78 45.23
N PHE A 260 8.00 -23.88 46.19
CA PHE A 260 9.03 -23.50 47.15
C PHE A 260 9.31 -24.62 48.15
N GLU A 261 8.26 -25.23 48.70
CA GLU A 261 8.35 -26.39 49.59
C GLU A 261 9.04 -27.57 48.90
N ASP A 262 8.69 -27.87 47.65
CA ASP A 262 9.33 -28.91 46.84
C ASP A 262 10.82 -28.63 46.61
N ALA A 263 11.21 -27.37 46.45
CA ALA A 263 12.61 -26.99 46.30
C ALA A 263 13.38 -27.17 47.63
N ALA A 264 12.80 -26.77 48.75
CA ALA A 264 13.38 -26.94 50.08
C ALA A 264 13.51 -28.43 50.46
N ASN A 265 12.47 -29.22 50.21
CA ASN A 265 12.44 -30.66 50.45
C ASN A 265 13.48 -31.39 49.59
N ARG A 266 13.65 -31.00 48.32
CA ARG A 266 14.73 -31.54 47.46
C ARG A 266 16.13 -31.24 48.03
N GLY A 267 16.34 -30.09 48.65
CA GLY A 267 17.59 -29.78 49.36
C GLY A 267 17.82 -30.71 50.56
N LEU A 268 16.81 -30.88 51.41
CA LEU A 268 16.85 -31.77 52.57
C LEU A 268 17.11 -33.24 52.19
N HIS A 269 16.47 -33.73 51.13
CA HIS A 269 16.66 -35.10 50.65
C HIS A 269 18.08 -35.36 50.13
N LYS A 270 18.80 -34.33 49.66
CA LYS A 270 20.21 -34.46 49.26
C LYS A 270 21.15 -34.56 50.47
N MET A 271 20.78 -33.99 51.62
CA MET A 271 21.63 -33.94 52.81
C MET A 271 21.54 -35.22 53.67
N LYS A 272 20.44 -35.97 53.60
CA LYS A 272 20.20 -37.17 54.44
C LYS A 272 20.83 -38.47 53.88
N LYS A 273 22.11 -38.44 53.51
CA LYS A 273 22.93 -39.65 53.27
C LYS A 273 24.24 -39.56 54.07
N THR A 274 24.10 -39.57 55.38
CA THR A 274 25.19 -39.93 56.29
C THR A 274 24.56 -40.86 57.32
N GLU A 275 24.49 -42.14 56.96
CA GLU A 275 24.25 -43.20 57.93
C GLU A 275 25.54 -43.36 58.74
N VAL A 276 25.40 -43.44 60.07
CA VAL A 276 26.46 -43.75 61.04
C VAL A 276 26.68 -45.25 61.04
#